data_AF-A0A967L4R2-F1
#
_entry.id   AF-A0A967L4R2-F1
#
_cell.length_a   1.000
_cell.length_b   1.000
_cell.length_c   1.000
_cell.angle_alpha   90.00
_cell.angle_beta   90.00
_cell.angle_gamma   90.00
#
_symmetry.space_group_name_H-M   'P 1'
#
loop_
_entity.id
_entity.type
_entity.pdbx_description
1 polymer ?
#
loop_
_entity_poly.entity_id
_entity_poly.type
_entity_poly.pdbx_seq_one_letter_code
_entity_poly.pdbx_strand_id
1 'polypeptide(L)' 'AHLARIERVNPQVNAIVTLLPERAMDGARAADAALARGEGAGPLHGLPVAHKDLVPTRGIRTTFGSPIYAD' A
#
# COMPACT_ATOMS: atom_id res chain seq x y z
N ALA A 1 9.63 -4.35 7.23
CA ALA A 1 10.17 -3.01 7.58
C ALA A 1 9.08 -1.91 7.56
N HIS A 2 8.41 -1.68 6.44
CA HIS A 2 7.51 -0.52 6.28
C HIS A 2 6.24 -0.58 7.12
N LEU A 3 5.56 -1.73 7.21
CA LEU A 3 4.36 -1.90 8.05
C LEU A 3 4.66 -1.59 9.53
N ALA A 4 5.75 -2.13 10.08
CA ALA A 4 6.20 -1.84 11.45
C ALA A 4 6.52 -0.35 11.65
N ARG A 5 7.07 0.33 10.64
CA ARG A 5 7.30 1.79 10.72
C ARG A 5 5.98 2.57 10.69
N ILE A 6 5.02 2.17 9.86
CA ILE A 6 3.69 2.78 9.81
C ILE A 6 3.01 2.63 11.17
N GLU A 7 3.00 1.42 11.73
CA GLU A 7 2.43 1.14 13.05
C GLU A 7 3.02 2.05 14.15
N ARG A 8 4.35 2.20 14.15
CA ARG A 8 5.05 3.03 15.15
C ARG A 8 4.83 4.54 14.99
N VAL A 9 4.69 5.04 13.76
CA VAL A 9 4.76 6.48 13.46
C VAL A 9 3.40 7.08 13.09
N ASN A 10 2.53 6.35 12.39
CA ASN A 10 1.26 6.86 11.89
C ASN A 10 0.31 7.38 12.99
N PRO A 11 0.28 6.82 14.22
CA PRO A 11 -0.53 7.40 15.30
C PRO A 11 -0.20 8.87 15.63
N GLN A 12 1.02 9.33 15.32
CA GLN A 12 1.46 10.70 15.60
C GLN A 12 1.23 11.66 14.42
N VAL A 13 1.25 11.15 13.19
CA VAL A 13 1.20 12.00 11.97
C VAL A 13 -0.08 11.84 11.16
N ASN A 14 -0.85 10.77 11.39
CA ASN A 14 -2.11 10.45 10.72
C ASN A 14 -2.03 10.55 9.17
N ALA A 15 -0.95 10.03 8.58
CA ALA A 15 -0.67 10.16 7.15
C ALA A 15 -1.36 9.06 6.31
N ILE A 16 -1.56 7.88 6.89
CA ILE A 16 -2.21 6.73 6.22
C ILE A 16 -3.63 6.60 6.75
N VAL A 17 -4.61 6.85 5.88
CA VAL A 17 -6.04 6.83 6.21
C VAL A 17 -6.73 5.48 5.90
N THR A 18 -6.12 4.69 5.02
CA THR A 18 -6.54 3.32 4.68
C THR A 18 -5.28 2.45 4.56
N LEU A 19 -5.08 1.52 5.49
CA LEU A 19 -3.93 0.60 5.52
C LEU A 19 -4.38 -0.81 5.15
N LEU A 20 -3.64 -1.47 4.25
CA LEU A 20 -3.97 -2.82 3.75
C LEU A 20 -2.76 -3.76 3.95
N PRO A 21 -2.48 -4.20 5.20
CA PRO A 21 -1.26 -4.92 5.51
C PRO A 21 -1.18 -6.29 4.82
N GLU A 22 -2.29 -7.03 4.76
CA GLU A 22 -2.36 -8.35 4.12
C GLU A 22 -2.09 -8.25 2.62
N ARG A 23 -2.83 -7.38 1.92
CA ARG A 23 -2.64 -7.15 0.48
C ARG A 23 -1.22 -6.70 0.13
N ALA A 24 -0.60 -5.88 0.97
CA ALA A 24 0.80 -5.46 0.78
C ALA A 24 1.77 -6.64 0.93
N MET A 25 1.57 -7.50 1.93
CA MET A 25 2.39 -8.69 2.13
C MET A 25 2.19 -9.73 1.02
N ASP A 26 0.98 -9.91 0.51
CA ASP A 26 0.71 -10.80 -0.62
C ASP A 26 1.39 -10.31 -1.90
N GLY A 27 1.35 -8.99 -2.15
CA GLY A 27 2.11 -8.39 -3.25
C GLY A 27 3.61 -8.59 -3.13
N ALA A 28 4.18 -8.45 -1.93
CA ALA A 28 5.59 -8.71 -1.67
C ALA A 28 5.97 -10.18 -1.93
N ARG A 29 5.18 -11.14 -1.43
CA ARG A 29 5.39 -12.58 -1.67
C ARG A 29 5.32 -12.92 -3.16
N ALA A 30 4.37 -12.33 -3.89
CA ALA A 30 4.24 -12.53 -5.32
C ALA A 30 5.46 -11.99 -6.09
N ALA A 31 5.98 -10.82 -5.68
CA ALA A 31 7.18 -10.21 -6.24
C ALA A 31 8.41 -11.11 -6.01
N ASP A 32 8.61 -11.59 -4.78
CA ASP A 32 9.70 -12.52 -4.44
C ASP A 32 9.62 -13.82 -5.25
N ALA A 33 8.42 -14.38 -5.40
CA ALA A 33 8.21 -15.59 -6.18
C ALA A 33 8.50 -15.39 -7.67
N ALA A 34 8.16 -14.23 -8.23
CA ALA A 34 8.48 -13.89 -9.62
C ALA A 34 10.00 -13.80 -9.85
N LEU A 35 10.72 -13.13 -8.95
CA LEU A 35 12.19 -13.08 -9.00
C LEU A 35 12.82 -14.47 -8.91
N ALA A 36 12.32 -15.33 -8.00
CA ALA A 36 12.82 -16.69 -7.85
C ALA A 36 12.62 -17.55 -9.11
N ARG A 37 11.59 -17.26 -9.92
CA ARG A 37 11.35 -17.91 -11.22
C ARG A 37 12.16 -17.31 -12.37
N GLY A 38 12.96 -16.26 -12.13
CA GLY A 38 13.72 -15.56 -13.17
C GLY A 38 12.87 -14.67 -14.07
N GLU A 39 11.68 -14.27 -13.62
CA GLU A 39 10.84 -13.33 -14.37
C GLU A 39 11.46 -11.92 -14.35
N GLY A 40 11.31 -11.18 -15.45
CA GLY A 40 11.83 -9.83 -15.57
C GLY A 40 11.19 -8.86 -14.57
N ALA A 41 12.03 -8.14 -13.81
CA ALA A 41 11.60 -7.13 -12.86
C ALA A 41 11.69 -5.72 -13.48
N GLY A 42 10.57 -5.00 -13.49
CA GLY A 42 10.54 -3.58 -13.85
C GLY A 42 11.18 -2.68 -12.77
N PRO A 43 11.41 -1.39 -13.05
CA PRO A 43 12.15 -0.48 -12.18
C PRO A 43 11.51 -0.22 -10.80
N LEU A 44 10.24 -0.57 -10.62
CA LEU A 44 9.50 -0.41 -9.36
C LEU A 44 9.22 -1.74 -8.65
N HIS A 45 9.84 -2.84 -9.08
CA HIS A 45 9.61 -4.16 -8.50
C HIS A 45 9.89 -4.15 -6.99
N GLY A 46 8.90 -4.58 -6.20
CA GLY A 46 8.98 -4.65 -4.74
C GLY A 46 8.92 -3.29 -4.01
N LEU A 47 8.84 -2.16 -4.71
CA LEU A 47 8.79 -0.85 -4.08
C LEU A 47 7.42 -0.61 -3.42
N PRO A 48 7.33 -0.37 -2.10
CA PRO A 48 6.07 -0.02 -1.46
C PRO A 48 5.67 1.42 -1.82
N VAL A 49 4.40 1.61 -2.17
CA VAL A 49 3.83 2.92 -2.56
C VAL A 49 2.57 3.20 -1.77
N ALA A 50 2.43 4.44 -1.30
CA ALA A 50 1.17 4.97 -0.79
C ALA A 50 0.60 5.97 -1.79
N HIS A 51 -0.70 5.90 -2.04
CA HIS A 51 -1.40 6.84 -2.91
C HIS A 51 -2.11 7.89 -2.06
N LYS A 52 -2.11 9.14 -2.53
CA LYS A 52 -2.95 10.19 -1.94
C LYS A 52 -4.41 9.74 -2.06
N ASP A 53 -5.20 9.91 -1.00
CA ASP A 53 -6.61 9.54 -0.96
C ASP A 53 -7.52 10.45 -1.80
N LEU A 54 -7.00 10.96 -2.91
CA LEU A 54 -7.72 11.65 -3.98
C LEU A 54 -7.63 10.85 -5.29
N VAL A 55 -6.90 9.74 -5.30
CA VAL A 55 -6.68 8.89 -6.47
C VAL A 55 -7.58 7.65 -6.35
N PRO A 56 -8.50 7.41 -7.31
CA PRO A 56 -9.32 6.22 -7.31
C PRO A 56 -8.46 4.95 -7.34
N THR A 57 -8.69 4.05 -6.38
CA THR A 57 -7.93 2.81 -6.24
C THR A 57 -8.86 1.60 -6.29
N ARG A 58 -8.64 0.68 -7.24
CA ARG A 58 -9.54 -0.46 -7.47
C ARG A 58 -9.60 -1.39 -6.25
N GLY A 59 -10.81 -1.57 -5.71
CA GLY A 59 -11.07 -2.44 -4.56
C GLY A 59 -10.43 -1.94 -3.26
N ILE A 60 -10.12 -0.64 -3.18
CA ILE A 60 -9.63 0.04 -1.99
C ILE A 60 -10.54 1.25 -1.77
N ARG A 61 -10.90 1.52 -0.52
CA ARG A 61 -11.68 2.71 -0.18
C ARG A 61 -10.93 3.98 -0.60
N THR A 62 -11.64 4.91 -1.23
CA THR A 62 -11.12 6.24 -1.57
C THR A 62 -12.11 7.30 -1.09
N THR A 63 -11.72 8.13 -0.13
CA THR A 63 -12.66 9.08 0.53
C THR A 63 -12.59 10.50 0.00
N PHE A 64 -11.65 10.78 -0.91
CA PHE A 64 -11.36 12.15 -1.38
C PHE A 64 -11.06 13.14 -0.25
N GLY A 65 -10.70 12.65 0.95
CA GLY A 65 -10.55 13.47 2.15
C GLY A 65 -11.84 14.19 2.57
N SER A 66 -13.02 13.67 2.21
CA SER A 66 -14.32 14.29 2.47
C SER A 66 -15.28 13.32 3.17
N PRO A 67 -16.00 13.75 4.22
CA PRO A 67 -17.01 12.92 4.89
C PRO A 67 -18.13 12.42 3.98
N ILE A 68 -18.36 13.07 2.83
CA ILE A 68 -19.37 12.66 1.84
C ILE A 68 -19.05 11.28 1.24
N TYR A 69 -17.78 10.89 1.23
CA TYR A 69 -17.30 9.61 0.70
C TYR A 69 -16.64 8.76 1.80
N ALA A 70 -17.11 8.87 3.04
CA ALA A 70 -16.51 8.15 4.18
C ALA A 70 -16.70 6.63 4.09
N ASP A 71 -17.79 6.20 3.44
CA ASP A 71 -18.20 4.82 3.17
C ASP A 71 -17.55 4.26 1.90
#